data_AF-A0A134A7I7-F1
#
_entry.id   AF-A0A134A7I7-F1
#
_cell.length_a   1.000
_cell.length_b   1.000
_cell.length_c   1.000
_cell.angle_alpha   90.00
_cell.angle_beta   90.00
_cell.angle_gamma   90.00
#
_symmetry.space_group_name_H-M   'P 1'
#
loop_
_entity.id
_entity.type
_entity.pdbx_description
1 polymer ?
#
loop_
_entity_poly.entity_id
_entity_poly.type
_entity_poly.pdbx_seq_one_letter_code
_entity_poly.pdbx_strand_id
1 'polypeptide(L)'
;MCQWNRSVILQDLVLALVINTSATLLAGAPLAWGTWYPYTAVAFLTNVVAQLVIPTGSIALALTRGLEGKPARLWCQVFVENLIFVTIISLTEAFTQVGVGGMLAAWWQTYLWLVLIGYVTSVALVALFSQVRQGGRVAA
;
A
#
# COMPACT_ATOMS: atom_id res chain seq x y z
N MET A 1 -16.35 -0.52 -7.54
CA MET A 1 -15.39 -1.34 -8.33
C MET A 1 -14.27 -0.44 -8.78
N CYS A 2 -13.03 -0.71 -8.37
CA CYS A 2 -11.86 0.05 -8.83
C CYS A 2 -11.72 -0.09 -10.35
N GLN A 3 -11.62 1.03 -11.07
CA GLN A 3 -11.32 0.97 -12.51
C GLN A 3 -9.83 0.62 -12.66
N TRP A 4 -9.57 -0.66 -12.92
CA TRP A 4 -8.23 -1.17 -13.20
C TRP A 4 -7.70 -0.52 -14.46
N ASN A 5 -6.85 0.49 -14.27
CA ASN A 5 -6.14 1.18 -15.33
C ASN A 5 -4.64 1.07 -15.07
N ARG A 6 -3.83 1.43 -16.08
CA ARG A 6 -2.37 1.31 -16.01
C ARG A 6 -1.78 2.04 -14.80
N SER A 7 -2.35 3.19 -14.42
CA SER A 7 -1.86 3.96 -13.27
C SER A 7 -2.10 3.26 -11.94
N VAL A 8 -3.27 2.62 -11.75
CA VAL A 8 -3.58 1.84 -10.54
C VAL A 8 -2.61 0.66 -10.41
N ILE A 9 -2.42 -0.10 -11.49
CA ILE A 9 -1.51 -1.26 -11.50
C ILE A 9 -0.07 -0.83 -11.16
N LEU A 10 0.38 0.30 -11.70
CA LEU A 10 1.72 0.83 -11.39
C LEU A 10 1.85 1.28 -9.94
N GLN A 11 0.83 1.94 -9.38
CA GLN A 11 0.82 2.32 -7.97
C GLN A 11 0.89 1.09 -7.07
N ASP A 12 0.16 0.03 -7.41
CA ASP A 12 0.14 -1.22 -6.67
C ASP A 12 1.48 -1.95 -6.72
N LEU A 13 2.13 -1.96 -7.89
CA LEU A 13 3.45 -2.53 -8.07
C LEU A 13 4.48 -1.77 -7.23
N VAL A 14 4.46 -0.44 -7.26
CA VAL A 14 5.37 0.40 -6.46
C VAL A 14 5.13 0.19 -4.98
N LEU A 15 3.86 0.17 -4.54
CA LEU A 15 3.54 -0.04 -3.12
C LEU A 15 4.01 -1.42 -2.64
N ALA A 16 3.77 -2.47 -3.42
CA ALA A 16 4.24 -3.83 -3.09
C ALA A 16 5.77 -3.91 -2.98
N LEU A 17 6.49 -3.30 -3.94
CA LEU A 17 7.94 -3.20 -3.91
C LEU A 17 8.43 -2.48 -2.66
N VAL A 18 7.86 -1.31 -2.35
CA VAL A 18 8.27 -0.50 -1.21
C VAL A 18 8.00 -1.22 0.10
N ILE A 19 6.81 -1.79 0.28
CA ILE A 19 6.42 -2.43 1.54
C ILE A 19 7.28 -3.68 1.80
N ASN A 20 7.40 -4.60 0.84
CA ASN A 20 8.21 -5.81 1.06
C ASN A 20 9.69 -5.46 1.24
N THR A 21 10.24 -4.54 0.45
CA THR A 21 11.64 -4.11 0.59
C THR A 21 11.88 -3.50 1.96
N SER A 22 10.97 -2.63 2.41
CA SER A 22 11.06 -2.00 3.73
C SER A 22 10.93 -3.04 4.85
N ALA A 23 10.00 -3.99 4.73
CA ALA A 23 9.84 -5.07 5.70
C ALA A 23 11.12 -5.92 5.79
N THR A 24 11.70 -6.29 4.66
CA THR A 24 12.94 -7.06 4.56
C THR A 24 14.10 -6.32 5.25
N LEU A 25 14.27 -5.03 4.95
CA LEU A 25 15.34 -4.21 5.53
C LEU A 25 15.15 -3.96 7.03
N LEU A 26 13.91 -3.67 7.47
CA LEU A 26 13.59 -3.44 8.87
C LEU A 26 13.74 -4.71 9.72
N ALA A 27 13.52 -5.88 9.14
CA ALA A 27 13.78 -7.18 9.76
C ALA A 27 15.28 -7.55 9.79
N GLY A 28 16.15 -6.73 9.21
CA GLY A 28 17.59 -7.01 9.11
C GLY A 28 17.94 -8.15 8.15
N ALA A 29 17.04 -8.52 7.24
CA ALA A 29 17.22 -9.60 6.30
C ALA A 29 17.90 -9.11 5.00
N PRO A 30 18.69 -9.96 4.32
CA PRO A 30 19.31 -9.61 3.05
C PRO A 30 18.28 -9.57 1.91
N LEU A 31 18.49 -8.68 0.94
CA LEU A 31 17.75 -8.63 -0.33
C LEU A 31 18.20 -9.76 -1.28
N ALA A 32 18.02 -11.01 -0.86
CA ALA A 32 18.39 -12.17 -1.64
C ALA A 32 17.30 -12.50 -2.67
N TRP A 33 17.70 -12.81 -3.92
CA TRP A 33 16.76 -13.09 -5.00
C TRP A 33 15.74 -14.20 -4.66
N GLY A 34 16.21 -15.26 -4.00
CA GLY A 34 15.39 -16.42 -3.64
C GLY A 34 14.31 -16.16 -2.57
N THR A 35 14.34 -15.01 -1.89
CA THR A 35 13.37 -14.66 -0.84
C THR A 35 12.69 -13.34 -1.12
N TRP A 36 13.44 -12.28 -1.43
CA TRP A 36 12.89 -10.94 -1.66
C TRP A 36 11.95 -10.88 -2.87
N TYR A 37 12.33 -11.51 -3.99
CA TYR A 37 11.51 -11.44 -5.21
C TYR A 37 10.18 -12.21 -5.04
N PRO A 38 10.16 -13.46 -4.53
CA PRO A 38 8.91 -14.15 -4.21
C PRO A 38 8.00 -13.37 -3.25
N TYR A 39 8.54 -12.79 -2.17
CA TYR A 39 7.72 -12.02 -1.22
C TYR A 39 7.19 -10.73 -1.83
N THR A 40 7.95 -10.06 -2.71
CA THR A 40 7.44 -8.92 -3.49
C THR A 40 6.25 -9.34 -4.36
N ALA A 41 6.32 -10.49 -5.02
CA ALA A 41 5.22 -11.01 -5.83
C ALA A 41 3.99 -11.36 -4.97
N VAL A 42 4.20 -11.94 -3.79
CA VAL A 42 3.12 -12.19 -2.81
C VAL A 42 2.48 -10.89 -2.35
N ALA A 43 3.27 -9.87 -2.02
CA ALA A 43 2.76 -8.56 -1.62
C ALA A 43 1.90 -7.92 -2.73
N PHE A 44 2.38 -7.98 -3.98
CA PHE A 44 1.63 -7.47 -5.14
C PHE A 44 0.32 -8.23 -5.36
N LEU A 45 0.36 -9.56 -5.37
CA LEU A 45 -0.84 -10.39 -5.55
C LEU A 45 -1.84 -10.15 -4.42
N THR A 46 -1.36 -10.03 -3.19
CA THR A 46 -2.19 -9.73 -2.01
C THR A 46 -2.89 -8.38 -2.17
N ASN A 47 -2.18 -7.35 -2.63
CA ASN A 47 -2.77 -6.04 -2.91
C ASN A 47 -3.87 -6.14 -3.98
N VAL A 48 -3.58 -6.81 -5.09
CA VAL A 48 -4.53 -7.06 -6.18
C VAL A 48 -5.80 -7.75 -5.67
N VAL A 49 -5.66 -8.84 -4.91
CA VAL A 49 -6.79 -9.59 -4.36
C VAL A 49 -7.58 -8.74 -3.37
N ALA A 50 -6.89 -8.02 -2.48
CA ALA A 50 -7.52 -7.14 -1.51
C ALA A 50 -8.40 -6.08 -2.20
N GLN A 51 -7.96 -5.49 -3.32
CA GLN A 51 -8.76 -4.53 -4.08
C GLN A 51 -10.01 -5.10 -4.73
N LEU A 52 -9.97 -6.37 -5.12
CA LEU A 52 -11.12 -7.04 -5.73
C LEU A 52 -12.20 -7.36 -4.67
N VAL A 53 -11.77 -7.64 -3.44
CA VAL A 53 -12.66 -8.10 -2.37
C VAL A 53 -13.12 -6.96 -1.46
N ILE A 54 -12.24 -5.99 -1.19
CA ILE A 54 -12.46 -4.96 -0.18
C ILE A 54 -12.80 -3.64 -0.85
N PRO A 55 -13.97 -3.03 -0.54
CA PRO A 55 -14.36 -1.74 -1.08
C PRO A 55 -13.63 -0.59 -0.36
N THR A 56 -12.30 -0.55 -0.45
CA THR A 56 -11.41 0.37 0.30
C THR A 56 -11.79 1.83 0.11
N GLY A 57 -12.05 2.27 -1.13
CA GLY A 57 -12.47 3.64 -1.40
C GLY A 57 -13.81 4.01 -0.74
N SER A 58 -14.77 3.08 -0.68
CA SER A 58 -16.04 3.32 0.04
C SER A 58 -15.83 3.40 1.54
N ILE A 59 -14.95 2.57 2.10
CA ILE A 59 -14.57 2.62 3.52
C ILE A 59 -13.89 3.96 3.83
N ALA A 60 -12.94 4.39 3.01
CA ALA A 60 -12.24 5.66 3.17
C ALA A 60 -13.19 6.86 3.08
N LEU A 61 -14.13 6.84 2.12
CA LEU A 61 -15.17 7.86 2.00
C LEU A 61 -16.08 7.92 3.24
N ALA A 62 -16.50 6.77 3.76
CA ALA A 62 -17.35 6.68 4.93
C ALA A 62 -16.64 7.20 6.19
N LEU A 63 -15.40 6.77 6.42
CA LEU A 63 -14.60 7.16 7.59
C LEU A 63 -14.19 8.64 7.56
N THR A 64 -14.08 9.24 6.37
CA THR A 64 -13.70 10.65 6.22
C THR A 64 -14.88 11.59 5.98
N ARG A 65 -16.13 11.12 6.15
CA ARG A 65 -17.34 11.91 5.92
C ARG A 65 -17.38 13.20 6.76
N GLY A 66 -16.90 13.16 7.99
CA GLY A 66 -16.82 14.35 8.87
C GLY A 66 -15.84 15.44 8.41
N LEU A 67 -15.04 15.17 7.36
CA LEU A 67 -14.09 16.12 6.76
C LEU A 67 -14.61 16.68 5.42
N GLU A 68 -15.89 16.52 5.11
CA GLU A 68 -16.50 17.10 3.92
C GLU A 68 -16.21 18.60 3.77
N GLY A 69 -15.81 19.01 2.57
CA GLY A 69 -15.42 20.39 2.24
C GLY A 69 -14.03 20.82 2.74
N LYS A 70 -13.32 20.00 3.53
CA LYS A 70 -11.99 20.35 4.05
C LYS A 70 -10.87 19.77 3.17
N PRO A 71 -9.76 20.51 2.94
CA PRO A 71 -8.63 20.00 2.17
C PRO A 71 -7.97 18.78 2.83
N ALA A 72 -8.08 18.65 4.16
CA ALA A 72 -7.58 17.51 4.92
C ALA A 72 -8.22 16.17 4.53
N ARG A 73 -9.42 16.19 3.91
CA ARG A 73 -10.16 14.97 3.57
C ARG A 73 -9.36 14.04 2.64
N LEU A 74 -8.70 14.60 1.63
CA LEU A 74 -7.92 13.82 0.66
C LEU A 74 -6.78 13.05 1.37
N TRP A 75 -6.03 13.74 2.22
CA TRP A 75 -4.91 13.14 2.95
C TRP A 75 -5.39 12.05 3.92
N CYS A 76 -6.50 12.26 4.60
CA CYS A 76 -7.09 11.24 5.46
C CYS A 76 -7.62 10.04 4.67
N GLN A 77 -8.16 10.23 3.46
CA GLN A 77 -8.58 9.11 2.62
C GLN A 77 -7.39 8.25 2.18
N VAL A 78 -6.34 8.89 1.69
CA VAL A 78 -5.08 8.21 1.33
C VAL A 78 -4.50 7.45 2.53
N PHE A 79 -4.54 8.05 3.73
CA PHE A 79 -4.09 7.39 4.95
C PHE A 79 -4.91 6.14 5.27
N VAL A 80 -6.25 6.21 5.19
CA VAL A 80 -7.13 5.07 5.46
C VAL A 80 -6.92 3.95 4.45
N GLU A 81 -6.85 4.27 3.17
CA GLU A 81 -6.60 3.27 2.12
C GLU A 81 -5.24 2.60 2.32
N ASN A 82 -4.19 3.39 2.57
CA ASN A 82 -2.86 2.89 2.89
C ASN A 82 -2.90 1.97 4.12
N LEU A 83 -3.58 2.37 5.19
CA LEU A 83 -3.68 1.58 6.41
C LEU A 83 -4.26 0.20 6.13
N ILE A 84 -5.32 0.11 5.31
CA ILE A 84 -5.93 -1.17 4.94
C ILE A 84 -4.94 -2.03 4.14
N PHE A 85 -4.34 -1.48 3.07
CA PHE A 85 -3.44 -2.26 2.21
C PHE A 85 -2.18 -2.70 2.93
N VAL A 86 -1.50 -1.79 3.62
CA VAL A 86 -0.28 -2.11 4.38
C VAL A 86 -0.58 -3.17 5.42
N THR A 87 -1.71 -3.06 6.15
CA THR A 87 -2.11 -4.08 7.14
C THR A 87 -2.21 -5.46 6.50
N ILE A 88 -2.98 -5.60 5.43
CA ILE A 88 -3.24 -6.90 4.80
C ILE A 88 -1.97 -7.48 4.19
N ILE A 89 -1.21 -6.66 3.47
CA ILE A 89 0.04 -7.08 2.82
C ILE A 89 1.04 -7.54 3.87
N SER A 90 1.34 -6.69 4.87
CA SER A 90 2.37 -7.00 5.87
C SER A 90 1.99 -8.16 6.79
N LEU A 91 0.70 -8.34 7.11
CA LEU A 91 0.22 -9.54 7.82
C LEU A 91 0.40 -10.81 6.97
N THR A 92 0.07 -10.74 5.69
CA THR A 92 0.24 -11.87 4.76
C THR A 92 1.71 -12.23 4.65
N GLU A 93 2.60 -11.25 4.53
CA GLU A 93 4.05 -11.50 4.50
C GLU A 93 4.54 -12.14 5.80
N ALA A 94 4.16 -11.59 6.95
CA ALA A 94 4.52 -12.16 8.25
C ALA A 94 4.02 -13.61 8.37
N PHE A 95 2.79 -13.90 7.93
CA PHE A 95 2.26 -15.26 7.88
C PHE A 95 3.11 -16.17 6.99
N THR A 96 3.46 -15.73 5.79
CA THR A 96 4.25 -16.54 4.86
C THR A 96 5.67 -16.81 5.34
N GLN A 97 6.27 -15.89 6.09
CA GLN A 97 7.66 -15.98 6.53
C GLN A 97 7.83 -16.81 7.81
N VAL A 98 6.94 -16.63 8.80
CA VAL A 98 7.11 -17.23 10.14
C VAL A 98 5.94 -18.12 10.57
N GLY A 99 4.90 -18.23 9.75
CA GLY A 99 3.68 -18.98 10.06
C GLY A 99 2.82 -18.31 11.14
N VAL A 100 1.66 -18.91 11.44
CA VAL A 100 0.65 -18.35 12.36
C VAL A 100 1.23 -18.06 13.75
N GLY A 101 2.06 -18.95 14.29
CA GLY A 101 2.54 -18.86 15.67
C GLY A 101 3.45 -17.66 15.95
N GLY A 102 4.21 -17.20 14.95
CA GLY A 102 5.10 -16.04 15.07
C GLY A 102 4.58 -14.76 14.41
N MET A 103 3.50 -14.86 13.61
CA MET A 103 3.03 -13.81 12.71
C MET A 103 2.84 -12.46 13.41
N LEU A 104 2.06 -12.41 14.49
CA LEU A 104 1.74 -11.14 15.14
C LEU A 104 2.96 -10.47 15.77
N ALA A 105 3.87 -11.26 16.34
CA ALA A 105 5.10 -10.75 16.94
C ALA A 105 6.04 -10.17 15.86
N ALA A 106 6.26 -10.90 14.77
CA ALA A 106 7.09 -10.46 13.66
C ALA A 106 6.49 -9.22 12.95
N TRP A 107 5.18 -9.24 12.71
CA TRP A 107 4.44 -8.14 12.09
C TRP A 107 4.55 -6.86 12.93
N TRP A 108 4.31 -6.94 14.24
CA TRP A 108 4.28 -5.77 15.10
C TRP A 108 5.61 -5.02 15.17
N GLN A 109 6.75 -5.70 15.00
CA GLN A 109 8.07 -5.08 15.03
C GLN A 109 8.30 -4.08 13.90
N THR A 110 7.69 -4.31 12.73
CA THR A 110 7.88 -3.47 11.54
C THR A 110 6.65 -2.67 11.16
N TYR A 111 5.46 -3.08 11.62
CA TYR A 111 4.17 -2.58 11.16
C TYR A 111 4.03 -1.05 11.22
N LEU A 112 4.38 -0.40 12.33
CA LEU A 112 4.26 1.06 12.45
C LEU A 112 5.08 1.78 11.37
N TRP A 113 6.32 1.32 11.14
CA TRP A 113 7.20 1.89 10.12
C TRP A 113 6.66 1.63 8.73
N LEU A 114 6.12 0.44 8.46
CA LEU A 114 5.51 0.11 7.18
C LEU A 114 4.30 1.00 6.89
N VAL A 115 3.46 1.31 7.89
CA VAL A 115 2.33 2.23 7.73
C VAL A 115 2.81 3.63 7.35
N LEU A 116 3.86 4.13 8.03
CA LEU A 116 4.43 5.45 7.74
C LEU A 116 5.07 5.52 6.36
N ILE A 117 5.89 4.54 6.00
CA ILE A 117 6.56 4.46 4.70
C ILE A 117 5.51 4.34 3.59
N GLY A 118 4.55 3.43 3.73
CA GLY A 118 3.46 3.25 2.78
C GLY A 118 2.65 4.53 2.59
N TYR A 119 2.39 5.27 3.67
CA TYR A 119 1.64 6.52 3.59
C TYR A 119 2.42 7.58 2.81
N VAL A 120 3.71 7.77 3.11
CA VAL A 120 4.58 8.70 2.39
C VAL A 120 4.66 8.33 0.90
N THR A 121 4.81 7.05 0.58
CA THR A 121 4.80 6.55 -0.80
C THR A 121 3.45 6.83 -1.48
N SER A 122 2.34 6.58 -0.81
CA SER A 122 0.99 6.82 -1.35
C SER A 122 0.78 8.31 -1.66
N VAL A 123 1.20 9.19 -0.76
CA VAL A 123 1.18 10.64 -0.96
C VAL A 123 2.04 11.06 -2.17
N ALA A 124 3.26 10.53 -2.28
CA ALA A 124 4.16 10.81 -3.40
C ALA A 124 3.57 10.34 -4.74
N LEU A 125 2.95 9.16 -4.77
CA LEU A 125 2.27 8.63 -5.96
C LEU A 125 1.08 9.51 -6.35
N VAL A 126 0.24 9.92 -5.39
CA VAL A 126 -0.87 10.84 -5.66
C VAL A 126 -0.37 12.16 -6.24
N ALA A 127 0.71 12.73 -5.70
CA ALA A 127 1.31 13.96 -6.21
C ALA A 127 1.84 13.78 -7.65
N LEU A 128 2.55 12.68 -7.93
CA LEU A 128 3.11 12.40 -9.24
C LEU A 128 2.02 12.21 -10.30
N PHE A 129 1.01 11.37 -10.03
CA PHE A 129 -0.03 11.06 -11.01
C PHE A 129 -1.05 12.20 -11.19
N SER A 130 -1.26 13.05 -10.18
CA SER A 130 -2.06 14.26 -10.34
C SER A 130 -1.39 15.29 -11.26
N GLN A 131 -0.05 15.44 -11.19
CA GLN A 131 0.71 16.30 -12.11
C GLN A 131 0.67 15.79 -13.56
N VAL A 132 0.84 14.49 -13.78
CA VAL A 132 0.77 13.89 -15.13
C VAL A 132 -0.59 14.17 -15.80
N ARG A 133 -1.68 14.11 -15.02
CA ARG A 133 -3.03 14.38 -15.52
C ARG A 133 -3.29 15.85 -15.86
N GLN A 134 -2.53 16.77 -15.25
CA GLN A 134 -2.58 18.20 -15.60
C GLN A 134 -1.67 18.55 -16.78
N GLY A 135 -0.47 17.95 -16.88
CA GLY A 135 0.44 18.15 -18.01
C GLY A 135 -0.13 17.65 -19.34
N GLY A 136 -0.93 16.57 -19.33
CA GLY A 136 -1.61 16.08 -20.53
C GLY A 136 -2.77 16.95 -21.05
N ARG A 137 -3.24 17.93 -20.27
CA ARG A 137 -4.25 18.92 -20.72
C ARG A 137 -3.65 20.18 -21.34
N VAL A 138 -2.34 20.41 -21.18
CA VAL A 138 -1.64 21.57 -21.78
C VAL A 138 -1.03 21.21 -23.14
N ALA A 139 -0.94 19.92 -23.47
CA ALA A 139 -0.35 19.41 -24.70
C ALA A 139 -1.40 18.90 -25.73
N ALA A 140 -2.67 19.29 -25.59
CA ALA A 140 -3.75 18.95 -26.52
C ALA A 140 -4.40 20.21 -27.11
#